data_AF-A0AAW7ABR0-F1
#
_entry.id   AF-A0AAW7ABR0-F1
#
_cell.length_a   1.000
_cell.length_b   1.000
_cell.length_c   1.000
_cell.angle_alpha   90.00
_cell.angle_beta   90.00
_cell.angle_gamma   90.00
#
_symmetry.space_group_name_H-M   'P 1'
#
loop_
_entity.id
_entity.type
_entity.pdbx_description
1 polymer ?
#
loop_
_entity_poly.entity_id
_entity_poly.type
_entity_poly.pdbx_seq_one_letter_code
_entity_poly.pdbx_strand_id
1 'polypeptide(L)'
;TAQRGAGAQLNSARIRVAQLKDLQGTVLATGFPFKQKQHAESYIKIVGALFTECADFRRSGSAALDLCYVAAGRVDGYFEL
;
A
#
# COMPACT_ATOMS: atom_id res chain seq x y z
N THR A 1 -11.43 5.83 -11.29
CA THR A 1 -12.68 6.39 -10.73
C THR A 1 -13.35 5.34 -9.87
N ALA A 2 -14.19 5.76 -8.92
CA ALA A 2 -15.03 4.86 -8.15
C ALA A 2 -16.28 5.60 -7.69
N GLN A 3 -17.36 4.87 -7.47
CA GLN A 3 -18.57 5.39 -6.85
C GLN A 3 -19.09 4.37 -5.84
N ARG A 4 -19.62 4.87 -4.72
CA ARG A 4 -20.21 4.04 -3.67
C ARG A 4 -21.29 3.12 -4.27
N GLY A 5 -21.13 1.81 -4.07
CA GLY A 5 -22.04 0.78 -4.61
C GLY A 5 -21.76 0.35 -6.06
N ALA A 6 -20.98 1.10 -6.84
CA ALA A 6 -20.69 0.77 -8.25
C ALA A 6 -19.32 0.09 -8.47
N GLY A 7 -18.46 0.11 -7.45
CA GLY A 7 -17.08 -0.40 -7.53
C GLY A 7 -16.11 0.60 -8.16
N ALA A 8 -14.89 0.12 -8.45
CA ALA A 8 -13.77 0.93 -8.95
C ALA A 8 -13.38 0.59 -10.40
N GLN A 9 -12.87 1.58 -11.12
CA GLN A 9 -12.40 1.48 -12.50
C GLN A 9 -11.08 2.23 -12.71
N LEU A 10 -10.25 1.72 -13.60
CA LEU A 10 -9.05 2.37 -14.14
C LEU A 10 -9.20 2.41 -15.66
N ASN A 11 -9.12 3.60 -16.27
CA ASN A 11 -9.28 3.78 -17.73
C ASN A 11 -10.53 3.05 -18.28
N SER A 12 -11.67 3.22 -17.61
CA SER A 12 -12.95 2.57 -17.93
C SER A 12 -13.00 1.04 -17.76
N ALA A 13 -11.92 0.38 -17.38
CA ALA A 13 -11.90 -1.04 -17.04
C ALA A 13 -12.10 -1.27 -15.54
N ARG A 14 -12.90 -2.28 -15.17
CA ARG A 14 -13.14 -2.62 -13.75
C ARG A 14 -11.87 -3.20 -13.13
N ILE A 15 -11.54 -2.74 -11.92
CA ILE A 15 -10.40 -3.22 -11.14
C ILE A 15 -10.85 -3.92 -9.87
N ARG A 16 -10.00 -4.81 -9.35
CA ARG A 16 -10.18 -5.52 -8.08
C ARG A 16 -8.82 -5.67 -7.42
N VAL A 17 -8.81 -5.64 -6.10
CA VAL A 17 -7.63 -5.96 -5.30
C VAL A 17 -7.26 -7.43 -5.46
N ALA A 18 -5.98 -7.76 -5.28
CA ALA A 18 -5.54 -9.14 -5.20
C ALA A 18 -6.14 -9.82 -3.96
N GLN A 19 -6.51 -11.11 -4.10
CA GLN A 19 -6.97 -11.92 -2.96
C GLN A 19 -5.81 -12.77 -2.44
N LEU A 20 -4.95 -12.13 -1.66
CA LEU A 20 -3.81 -12.77 -1.00
C LEU A 20 -4.22 -13.21 0.41
N LYS A 21 -3.69 -14.35 0.86
CA LYS A 21 -4.02 -14.94 2.17
C LYS A 21 -2.98 -14.63 3.24
N ASP A 22 -1.77 -14.30 2.81
CA ASP A 22 -0.61 -14.02 3.65
C ASP A 22 0.27 -12.95 3.00
N LEU A 23 1.33 -12.56 3.69
CA LEU A 23 2.26 -11.53 3.24
C LEU A 23 3.36 -12.08 2.31
N GLN A 24 3.46 -13.40 2.11
CA GLN A 24 4.55 -13.97 1.32
C GLN A 24 4.43 -13.53 -0.15
N GLY A 25 5.52 -12.99 -0.70
CA GLY A 25 5.54 -12.51 -2.08
C GLY A 25 4.88 -11.14 -2.30
N THR A 26 4.33 -10.52 -1.25
CA THR A 26 3.60 -9.26 -1.37
C THR A 26 4.52 -8.04 -1.45
N VAL A 27 4.08 -7.03 -2.19
CA VAL A 27 4.74 -5.73 -2.31
C VAL A 27 3.88 -4.67 -1.62
N LEU A 28 4.41 -4.07 -0.56
CA LEU A 28 3.69 -3.09 0.27
C LEU A 28 4.11 -1.67 -0.08
N ALA A 29 3.14 -0.79 -0.37
CA ALA A 29 3.42 0.64 -0.48
C ALA A 29 3.47 1.30 0.91
N THR A 30 4.32 2.31 1.09
CA THR A 30 4.41 3.02 2.37
C THR A 30 4.92 4.45 2.24
N GLY A 31 4.60 5.28 3.24
CA GLY A 31 5.09 6.64 3.42
C GLY A 31 5.90 6.77 4.71
N PHE A 32 7.10 7.37 4.63
CA PHE A 32 7.88 7.70 5.82
C PHE A 32 7.25 8.88 6.58
N PRO A 33 7.28 8.90 7.92
CA PRO A 33 6.72 9.98 8.75
C PRO A 33 7.58 11.25 8.72
N PHE A 34 7.81 11.84 7.54
CA PHE A 34 8.74 12.96 7.37
C PHE A 34 8.29 14.24 8.07
N LYS A 35 6.97 14.42 8.24
CA LYS A 35 6.36 15.53 9.00
C LYS A 35 6.33 15.27 10.50
N GLN A 36 6.41 14.00 10.92
CA GLN A 36 6.23 13.56 12.29
C GLN A 36 7.40 12.68 12.72
N LYS A 37 8.60 13.26 12.71
CA LYS A 37 9.86 12.53 12.95
C LYS A 37 9.92 11.84 14.32
N GLN A 38 9.11 12.25 15.28
CA GLN A 38 8.98 11.55 16.57
C GLN A 38 8.55 10.07 16.42
N HIS A 39 7.91 9.71 15.31
CA HIS A 39 7.49 8.33 15.02
C HIS A 39 8.52 7.51 14.24
N ALA A 40 9.70 8.07 13.93
CA ALA A 40 10.70 7.43 13.08
C ALA A 40 11.15 6.06 13.63
N GLU A 41 11.40 5.95 14.94
CA GLU A 41 11.85 4.69 15.54
C GLU A 41 10.76 3.60 15.43
N SER A 42 9.51 3.94 15.76
CA SER A 42 8.37 3.03 15.65
C SER A 42 8.14 2.61 14.20
N TYR A 43 8.24 3.54 13.26
CA TYR A 43 8.08 3.26 11.83
C TYR A 43 9.14 2.28 11.32
N ILE A 44 10.42 2.47 11.67
CA ILE A 44 11.49 1.55 11.26
C ILE A 44 11.29 0.16 11.87
N LYS A 45 10.80 0.05 13.12
CA LYS A 45 10.45 -1.25 13.71
C LYS A 45 9.34 -1.96 12.94
N ILE A 46 8.29 -1.24 12.53
CA ILE A 46 7.19 -1.79 11.74
C ILE A 46 7.69 -2.26 10.37
N VAL A 47 8.46 -1.43 9.66
CA VAL A 47 9.05 -1.79 8.36
C VAL A 47 9.93 -3.03 8.50
N GLY A 48 10.76 -3.10 9.54
CA GLY A 48 11.64 -4.25 9.79
C GLY A 48 10.86 -5.55 10.01
N ALA A 49 9.78 -5.50 10.80
CA ALA A 49 8.92 -6.66 11.03
C ALA A 49 8.19 -7.12 9.76
N LEU A 50 7.67 -6.18 8.97
CA LEU A 50 6.99 -6.50 7.72
C LEU A 50 7.95 -7.02 6.64
N PHE A 51 9.18 -6.49 6.59
CA PHE A 51 10.18 -6.91 5.59
C PHE A 51 10.57 -8.40 5.71
N THR A 52 10.46 -8.98 6.90
CA THR A 52 10.73 -10.42 7.08
C THR A 52 9.62 -11.32 6.55
N GLU A 53 8.44 -10.77 6.26
CA GLU A 53 7.27 -11.53 5.79
C GLU A 53 6.88 -11.19 4.34
N CYS A 54 7.04 -9.93 3.92
CA CYS A 54 6.75 -9.49 2.56
C CYS A 54 7.95 -9.60 1.61
N ALA A 55 7.72 -9.45 0.32
CA ALA A 55 8.80 -9.47 -0.67
C ALA A 55 9.54 -8.13 -0.75
N ASP A 56 8.82 -7.00 -0.80
CA ASP A 56 9.44 -5.69 -1.03
C ASP A 56 8.51 -4.52 -0.66
N PHE A 57 9.07 -3.31 -0.63
CA PHE A 57 8.33 -2.07 -0.42
C PHE A 57 8.35 -1.14 -1.64
N ARG A 58 7.32 -0.29 -1.75
CA ARG A 58 7.28 0.82 -2.70
C ARG A 58 7.04 2.13 -1.97
N ARG A 59 7.79 3.17 -2.34
CA ARG A 59 7.64 4.52 -1.79
C ARG A 59 7.53 5.50 -2.95
N SER A 60 6.30 5.72 -3.44
CA SER A 60 6.05 6.59 -4.60
C SER A 60 6.01 8.08 -4.23
N GLY A 61 5.69 8.41 -2.97
CA GLY A 61 5.56 9.78 -2.48
C GLY A 61 4.18 10.41 -2.67
N SER A 62 3.19 9.65 -3.14
CA SER A 62 1.80 10.09 -3.24
C SER A 62 0.86 9.03 -2.64
N ALA A 63 0.42 9.28 -1.41
CA ALA A 63 -0.55 8.41 -0.71
C ALA A 63 -1.81 8.15 -1.54
N ALA A 64 -2.29 9.17 -2.26
CA ALA A 64 -3.45 9.03 -3.14
C ALA A 64 -3.22 8.03 -4.28
N LEU A 65 -2.03 8.05 -4.89
CA LEU A 65 -1.68 7.10 -5.94
C LEU A 65 -1.41 5.70 -5.39
N ASP A 66 -0.80 5.60 -4.20
CA ASP A 66 -0.55 4.31 -3.55
C ASP A 66 -1.87 3.59 -3.23
N LEU A 67 -2.88 4.29 -2.71
CA LEU A 67 -4.22 3.73 -2.51
C LEU A 67 -4.88 3.33 -3.84
N CYS A 68 -4.72 4.13 -4.91
CA CYS A 68 -5.20 3.76 -6.23
C CYS A 68 -4.48 2.51 -6.77
N TYR A 69 -3.21 2.33 -6.45
CA TYR A 69 -2.40 1.18 -6.86
C TYR A 69 -2.84 -0.08 -6.12
N VAL A 70 -3.17 0.02 -4.82
CA VAL A 70 -3.80 -1.07 -4.07
C VAL A 70 -5.13 -1.47 -4.74
N ALA A 71 -6.01 -0.50 -4.99
CA ALA A 71 -7.30 -0.76 -5.65
C ALA A 71 -7.15 -1.41 -7.04
N ALA A 72 -6.05 -1.10 -7.75
CA ALA A 72 -5.72 -1.64 -9.06
C ALA A 72 -4.88 -2.94 -9.02
N GLY A 73 -4.52 -3.45 -7.84
CA GLY A 73 -3.69 -4.65 -7.69
C GLY A 73 -2.25 -4.50 -8.20
N ARG A 74 -1.72 -3.27 -8.23
CA ARG A 74 -0.32 -2.98 -8.61
C ARG A 74 0.65 -3.13 -7.44
N VAL A 75 0.13 -2.93 -6.23
CA VAL A 75 0.75 -3.22 -4.94
C VAL A 75 -0.31 -3.90 -4.08
N ASP A 76 0.12 -4.67 -3.10
CA ASP A 76 -0.75 -5.59 -2.38
C ASP A 76 -1.32 -4.98 -1.09
N GLY A 77 -0.68 -3.94 -0.58
CA GLY A 77 -1.11 -3.22 0.60
C GLY A 77 -0.49 -1.84 0.71
N TYR A 78 -1.00 -1.04 1.62
CA TYR A 78 -0.46 0.27 1.94
C TYR A 78 -0.61 0.58 3.42
N PHE A 79 0.42 1.19 4.03
CA PHE A 79 0.38 1.74 5.38
C PHE A 79 1.19 3.03 5.49
N GLU A 80 0.84 3.90 6.44
CA GLU A 80 1.59 5.10 6.80
C GLU A 80 1.36 5.40 8.29
N LEU A 81 2.34 6.05 8.93
CA LEU A 81 2.33 6.40 10.36
C LEU A 81 2.48 7.91 10.57
#